data_AF-A0A8S3UKM8-F1
#
_entry.id   AF-A0A8S3UKM8-F1
#
_cell.length_a   1.000
_cell.length_b   1.000
_cell.length_c   1.000
_cell.angle_alpha   90.00
_cell.angle_beta   90.00
_cell.angle_gamma   90.00
#
_symmetry.space_group_name_H-M   'P 1'
#
loop_
_entity.id
_entity.type
_entity.pdbx_description
1 polymer ?
#
loop_
_entity_poly.entity_id
_entity_poly.type
_entity_poly.pdbx_seq_one_letter_code
_entity_poly.pdbx_strand_id
1 'polypeptide(L)'
;MEYRHTSVNWARCVRELFREHVHTEYQNLVFEGNVEKDESLFGRKITYNRGKPTGTRIWIFGMVEASSKRIIMYPVDKRDSHTLFPLIKKHILPGSRIFSDSWAAYIPLNKAGYEHFSVCHKTSFKQIYKNEDTGEYVKCCTNPVKGAWKLSKDHFRRINGTNTKQFEQHLAEIIWRKYASSNKRNYTYPSPLFPTWTPPVKEVENAHATTIVKGSDDESDDEAVSTTPPSSNIDSSTVMAPAGYASAFSSFNYNPPSSSTMDTAVASTSALQSYP
;
A
#
# COMPACT_ATOMS: atom_id res chain seq x y z
N MET A 1 37.09 13.83 -7.27
CA MET A 1 35.69 13.60 -6.79
C MET A 1 35.41 14.60 -5.69
N GLU A 2 34.46 15.51 -5.89
CA GLU A 2 34.11 16.50 -4.87
C GLU A 2 33.15 15.87 -3.84
N TYR A 3 33.56 15.84 -2.56
CA TYR A 3 32.94 15.08 -1.46
C TYR A 3 31.53 15.55 -1.04
N ARG A 4 31.07 16.67 -1.60
CA ARG A 4 29.85 17.39 -1.17
C ARG A 4 28.54 16.68 -1.53
N HIS A 5 28.58 15.64 -2.36
CA HIS A 5 27.38 14.95 -2.86
C HIS A 5 27.39 13.43 -2.67
N THR A 6 28.36 12.87 -1.94
CA THR A 6 28.55 11.41 -1.83
C THR A 6 27.31 10.70 -1.29
N SER A 7 26.71 11.19 -0.21
CA SER A 7 25.50 10.59 0.37
C SER A 7 24.28 10.70 -0.53
N VAL A 8 24.12 11.83 -1.22
CA VAL A 8 23.02 12.07 -2.17
C VAL A 8 23.16 11.19 -3.40
N ASN A 9 24.38 11.05 -3.93
CA ASN A 9 24.69 10.21 -5.06
C ASN A 9 24.52 8.73 -4.72
N TRP A 10 24.97 8.31 -3.53
CA TRP A 10 24.75 6.95 -3.03
C TRP A 10 23.26 6.64 -2.90
N ALA A 11 22.49 7.53 -2.26
CA ALA A 11 21.04 7.34 -2.14
C ALA A 11 20.33 7.31 -3.50
N ARG A 12 20.80 8.09 -4.48
CA ARG A 12 20.32 8.03 -5.87
C ARG A 12 20.64 6.68 -6.51
N CYS A 13 21.87 6.20 -6.37
CA CYS A 13 22.31 4.90 -6.88
C CYS A 13 21.45 3.77 -6.31
N VAL A 14 21.18 3.78 -5.01
CA VAL A 14 20.30 2.80 -4.36
C VAL A 14 18.88 2.88 -4.92
N ARG A 15 18.36 4.08 -5.17
CA ARG A 15 17.03 4.22 -5.79
C ARG A 15 16.97 3.76 -7.25
N GLU A 16 18.07 3.82 -8.01
CA GLU A 16 18.12 3.20 -9.33
C GLU A 16 17.98 1.69 -9.23
N LEU A 17 18.58 1.03 -8.23
CA LEU A 17 18.37 -0.40 -7.99
C LEU A 17 16.90 -0.72 -7.67
N PHE A 18 16.23 0.13 -6.87
CA PHE A 18 14.79 -0.04 -6.63
C PHE A 18 13.97 0.14 -7.91
N ARG A 19 14.34 1.10 -8.75
CA ARG A 19 13.69 1.36 -10.03
C ARG A 19 13.85 0.17 -10.98
N GLU A 20 15.05 -0.39 -11.07
CA GLU A 20 15.34 -1.58 -11.87
C GLU A 20 14.59 -2.81 -11.36
N HIS A 21 14.56 -3.03 -10.04
CA HIS A 21 13.78 -4.11 -9.45
C HIS A 21 12.28 -3.96 -9.75
N VAL A 22 11.71 -2.76 -9.53
CA VAL A 22 10.30 -2.49 -9.83
C VAL A 22 10.04 -2.65 -11.33
N HIS A 23 10.94 -2.19 -12.19
CA HIS A 23 10.81 -2.38 -13.63
C HIS A 23 10.76 -3.87 -13.97
N THR A 24 11.68 -4.67 -13.47
CA THR A 24 11.78 -6.10 -13.79
C THR A 24 10.60 -6.90 -13.25
N GLU A 25 10.27 -6.72 -11.98
CA GLU A 25 9.27 -7.53 -11.27
C GLU A 25 7.83 -7.03 -11.49
N TYR A 26 7.63 -5.71 -11.62
CA TYR A 26 6.28 -5.12 -11.68
C TYR A 26 5.84 -4.77 -13.10
N GLN A 27 6.72 -4.75 -14.11
CA GLN A 27 6.29 -4.46 -15.47
C GLN A 27 5.24 -5.44 -16.00
N ASN A 28 5.32 -6.71 -15.61
CA ASN A 28 4.43 -7.78 -16.02
C ASN A 28 3.66 -8.38 -14.85
N LEU A 29 3.69 -7.73 -13.67
CA LEU A 29 2.92 -8.19 -12.52
C LEU A 29 1.44 -8.04 -12.85
N VAL A 30 0.71 -9.15 -12.74
CA VAL A 30 -0.73 -9.17 -12.92
C VAL A 30 -1.36 -9.49 -11.57
N PHE A 31 -2.38 -8.72 -11.22
CA PHE A 31 -3.21 -8.91 -10.04
C PHE A 31 -4.42 -9.79 -10.36
N GLU A 32 -4.84 -10.54 -9.35
CA GLU A 32 -6.00 -11.42 -9.41
C GLU A 32 -6.94 -11.21 -8.22
N GLY A 33 -8.20 -11.57 -8.41
CA GLY A 33 -9.21 -11.46 -7.37
C GLY A 33 -9.60 -10.01 -7.09
N ASN A 34 -9.28 -9.51 -5.89
CA ASN A 34 -9.76 -8.22 -5.40
C ASN A 34 -8.71 -7.12 -5.55
N VAL A 35 -8.97 -6.13 -6.40
CA VAL A 35 -8.04 -5.03 -6.67
C VAL A 35 -8.71 -3.68 -6.44
N GLU A 36 -8.09 -2.86 -5.59
CA GLU A 36 -8.49 -1.46 -5.43
C GLU A 36 -7.69 -0.57 -6.38
N LYS A 37 -8.35 0.37 -7.04
CA LYS A 37 -7.67 1.38 -7.87
C LYS A 37 -8.14 2.79 -7.53
N ASP A 38 -7.27 3.76 -7.70
CA ASP A 38 -7.57 5.18 -7.47
C ASP A 38 -6.54 6.08 -8.17
N GLU A 39 -6.85 7.37 -8.28
CA GLU A 39 -5.96 8.40 -8.78
C GLU A 39 -5.64 9.43 -7.69
N SER A 40 -4.39 9.86 -7.60
CA SER A 40 -4.01 10.93 -6.69
C SER A 40 -3.11 11.96 -7.34
N LEU A 41 -3.42 13.23 -7.09
CA LEU A 41 -2.57 14.34 -7.48
C LEU A 41 -1.43 14.53 -6.48
N PHE A 42 -0.20 14.48 -6.96
CA PHE A 42 1.01 14.80 -6.23
C PHE A 42 1.54 16.17 -6.63
N GLY A 43 2.27 16.80 -5.70
CA GLY A 43 2.74 18.17 -5.83
C GLY A 43 2.06 19.10 -4.83
N ARG A 44 2.41 20.37 -4.89
CA ARG A 44 1.92 21.37 -3.92
C ARG A 44 0.41 21.56 -4.10
N LYS A 45 -0.35 21.15 -3.08
CA LYS A 45 -1.77 21.47 -2.98
C LYS A 45 -1.89 22.94 -2.56
N ILE A 46 -2.52 23.75 -3.40
CA ILE A 46 -2.94 25.10 -3.01
C ILE A 46 -4.29 24.93 -2.34
N THR A 47 -4.42 25.39 -1.11
CA THR A 47 -5.67 25.43 -0.38
C THR A 47 -6.03 26.87 -0.08
N TYR A 48 -7.33 27.20 -0.11
CA TYR A 48 -7.86 28.50 0.31
C TYR A 48 -7.24 29.72 -0.41
N ASN A 49 -6.86 29.57 -1.68
CA ASN A 49 -6.15 30.61 -2.47
C ASN A 49 -4.86 31.13 -1.79
N ARG A 50 -4.29 30.37 -0.84
CA ARG A 50 -3.06 30.73 -0.13
C ARG A 50 -1.87 29.99 -0.72
N GLY A 51 -0.89 30.77 -1.18
CA GLY A 51 0.36 30.28 -1.78
C GLY A 51 0.39 30.43 -3.29
N LYS A 52 1.61 30.47 -3.86
CA LYS A 52 1.82 30.55 -5.30
C LYS A 52 1.63 29.16 -5.94
N PRO A 53 1.05 29.06 -7.16
CA PRO A 53 0.96 27.83 -7.94
C PRO A 53 2.33 27.43 -8.51
N THR A 54 3.33 27.33 -7.64
CA THR A 54 4.69 26.95 -8.00
C THR A 54 4.87 25.45 -7.79
N GLY A 55 5.53 24.82 -8.74
CA GLY A 55 5.89 23.40 -8.69
C GLY A 55 5.04 22.53 -9.61
N THR A 56 5.65 21.42 -10.06
CA THR A 56 5.02 20.43 -10.93
C THR A 56 3.93 19.69 -10.17
N ARG A 57 2.78 19.49 -10.83
CA ARG A 57 1.71 18.60 -10.37
C ARG A 57 1.72 17.36 -11.24
N ILE A 58 1.69 16.19 -10.63
CA ILE A 58 1.79 14.90 -11.31
C ILE A 58 0.61 14.06 -10.86
N TRP A 59 -0.21 13.58 -11.81
CA TRP A 59 -1.21 12.57 -11.49
C TRP A 59 -0.53 11.22 -11.34
N ILE A 60 -0.92 10.48 -10.33
CA ILE A 60 -0.51 9.09 -10.17
C ILE A 60 -1.76 8.23 -10.17
N PHE A 61 -1.75 7.21 -11.02
CA PHE A 61 -2.69 6.10 -10.97
C PHE A 61 -2.13 4.96 -10.15
N GLY A 62 -2.89 4.46 -9.19
CA GLY A 62 -2.45 3.43 -8.26
C GLY A 62 -3.40 2.24 -8.24
N MET A 63 -2.82 1.05 -8.11
CA MET A 63 -3.55 -0.21 -7.96
C MET A 63 -2.98 -0.97 -6.77
N VAL A 64 -3.85 -1.55 -5.95
CA VAL A 64 -3.50 -2.32 -4.75
C VAL A 64 -4.27 -3.62 -4.74
N GLU A 65 -3.55 -4.73 -4.76
CA GLU A 65 -4.14 -6.05 -4.62
C GLU A 65 -4.46 -6.35 -3.16
N ALA A 66 -5.68 -6.81 -2.88
CA ALA A 66 -6.15 -7.01 -1.52
C ALA A 66 -5.48 -8.21 -0.83
N SER A 67 -5.12 -9.26 -1.56
CA SER A 67 -4.49 -10.47 -1.02
C SER A 67 -3.02 -10.22 -0.63
N SER A 68 -2.19 -9.85 -1.61
CA SER A 68 -0.74 -9.67 -1.41
C SER A 68 -0.35 -8.33 -0.80
N LYS A 69 -1.26 -7.33 -0.83
CA LYS A 69 -0.98 -5.92 -0.50
C LYS A 69 0.11 -5.29 -1.37
N ARG A 70 0.46 -5.91 -2.51
CA ARG A 70 1.35 -5.32 -3.52
C ARG A 70 0.69 -4.10 -4.12
N ILE A 71 1.52 -3.10 -4.44
CA ILE A 71 1.09 -1.82 -4.99
C ILE A 71 1.79 -1.57 -6.31
N ILE A 72 1.07 -1.03 -7.28
CA ILE A 72 1.61 -0.45 -8.51
C ILE A 72 1.22 1.02 -8.54
N MET A 73 2.16 1.89 -8.94
CA MET A 73 1.94 3.33 -9.07
C MET A 73 2.53 3.83 -10.39
N TYR A 74 1.70 4.44 -11.22
CA TYR A 74 2.08 5.02 -12.51
C TYR A 74 1.89 6.54 -12.50
N PRO A 75 2.95 7.33 -12.73
CA PRO A 75 2.78 8.71 -13.18
C PRO A 75 1.98 8.71 -14.49
N VAL A 76 0.94 9.52 -14.58
CA VAL A 76 0.11 9.67 -15.77
C VAL A 76 -0.09 11.14 -16.08
N ASP A 77 -0.17 11.50 -17.35
CA ASP A 77 -0.42 12.88 -17.77
C ASP A 77 -1.89 13.27 -17.55
N LYS A 78 -2.79 12.32 -17.80
CA LYS A 78 -4.24 12.48 -17.69
C LYS A 78 -4.84 11.33 -16.91
N ARG A 79 -5.90 11.64 -16.16
CA ARG A 79 -6.71 10.65 -15.44
C ARG A 79 -7.91 10.15 -16.26
N ASP A 80 -7.87 10.27 -17.58
CA ASP A 80 -9.01 9.85 -18.41
C ASP A 80 -9.04 8.33 -18.61
N SER A 81 -10.19 7.80 -19.03
CA SER A 81 -10.36 6.37 -19.28
C SER A 81 -9.39 5.86 -20.35
N HIS A 82 -9.06 6.65 -21.36
CA HIS A 82 -8.13 6.28 -22.41
C HIS A 82 -6.72 6.00 -21.89
N THR A 83 -6.26 6.79 -20.90
CA THR A 83 -4.95 6.61 -20.26
C THR A 83 -4.97 5.46 -19.25
N LEU A 84 -6.03 5.34 -18.44
CA LEU A 84 -6.06 4.41 -17.31
C LEU A 84 -6.46 2.98 -17.69
N PHE A 85 -7.32 2.82 -18.70
CA PHE A 85 -7.85 1.52 -19.09
C PHE A 85 -6.80 0.55 -19.65
N PRO A 86 -5.82 0.96 -20.47
CA PRO A 86 -4.71 0.09 -20.87
C PRO A 86 -3.89 -0.41 -19.68
N LEU A 87 -3.66 0.45 -18.67
CA LEU A 87 -2.92 0.07 -17.46
C LEU A 87 -3.70 -0.97 -16.63
N ILE A 88 -5.02 -0.80 -16.54
CA ILE A 88 -5.91 -1.78 -15.89
C ILE A 88 -5.84 -3.13 -16.61
N LYS A 89 -5.98 -3.14 -17.95
CA LYS A 89 -5.90 -4.36 -18.76
C LYS A 89 -4.55 -5.08 -18.63
N LYS A 90 -3.48 -4.32 -18.50
CA LYS A 90 -2.12 -4.86 -18.36
C LYS A 90 -1.91 -5.55 -17.02
N HIS A 91 -2.50 -5.02 -15.94
CA HIS A 91 -2.17 -5.40 -14.58
C HIS A 91 -3.30 -6.09 -13.81
N ILE A 92 -4.50 -6.22 -14.37
CA ILE A 92 -5.63 -6.86 -13.70
C ILE A 92 -6.21 -7.91 -14.64
N LEU A 93 -6.23 -9.17 -14.18
CA LEU A 93 -6.84 -10.27 -14.93
C LEU A 93 -8.34 -10.03 -15.11
N PRO A 94 -8.90 -10.24 -16.32
CA PRO A 94 -10.35 -10.34 -16.51
C PRO A 94 -10.96 -11.37 -15.54
N GLY A 95 -12.18 -11.12 -15.08
CA GLY A 95 -12.84 -11.87 -14.01
C GLY A 95 -12.52 -11.36 -12.60
N SER A 96 -11.52 -10.49 -12.45
CA SER A 96 -11.21 -9.86 -11.15
C SER A 96 -12.24 -8.80 -10.76
N ARG A 97 -12.38 -8.61 -9.45
CA ARG A 97 -13.17 -7.55 -8.83
C ARG A 97 -12.35 -6.29 -8.67
N ILE A 98 -12.85 -5.20 -9.25
CA ILE A 98 -12.24 -3.89 -9.16
C ILE A 98 -13.06 -3.01 -8.21
N PHE A 99 -12.40 -2.38 -7.25
CA PHE A 99 -13.01 -1.42 -6.33
C PHE A 99 -12.46 -0.02 -6.62
N SER A 100 -13.34 0.95 -6.83
CA SER A 100 -12.95 2.36 -6.96
C SER A 100 -13.90 3.30 -6.25
N ASP A 101 -13.56 4.57 -6.18
CA ASP A 101 -14.51 5.64 -5.89
C ASP A 101 -15.44 5.90 -7.09
N SER A 102 -16.66 6.36 -6.81
CA SER A 102 -17.74 6.52 -7.81
C SER A 102 -17.48 7.71 -8.73
N TRP A 103 -16.54 7.56 -9.65
CA TRP A 103 -16.33 8.50 -10.75
C TRP A 103 -17.02 8.00 -12.03
N ALA A 104 -17.84 8.86 -12.63
CA ALA A 104 -18.75 8.53 -13.74
C ALA A 104 -18.04 8.08 -15.05
N ALA A 105 -16.72 8.21 -15.14
CA ALA A 105 -15.96 7.86 -16.34
C ALA A 105 -15.75 6.35 -16.55
N TYR A 106 -16.14 5.49 -15.59
CA TYR A 106 -15.77 4.06 -15.58
C TYR A 106 -16.81 3.08 -16.14
N ILE A 107 -17.74 3.55 -16.97
CA ILE A 107 -18.75 2.72 -17.64
C ILE A 107 -18.18 1.53 -18.50
N PRO A 108 -16.92 1.47 -18.97
CA PRO A 108 -16.46 0.31 -19.73
C PRO A 108 -15.88 -0.88 -18.94
N LEU A 109 -15.71 -0.83 -17.60
CA LEU A 109 -15.03 -1.93 -16.87
C LEU A 109 -15.85 -3.22 -16.83
N ASN A 110 -17.15 -3.14 -16.50
CA ASN A 110 -18.03 -4.30 -16.53
C ASN A 110 -18.12 -4.94 -17.92
N LYS A 111 -18.15 -4.10 -18.97
CA LYS A 111 -18.15 -4.57 -20.37
C LYS A 111 -16.83 -5.20 -20.82
N ALA A 112 -15.74 -4.92 -20.10
CA ALA A 112 -14.42 -5.45 -20.38
C ALA A 112 -14.12 -6.76 -19.64
N GLY A 113 -15.12 -7.34 -18.96
CA GLY A 113 -15.00 -8.61 -18.25
C GLY A 113 -14.52 -8.47 -16.80
N TYR A 114 -14.65 -7.29 -16.18
CA TYR A 114 -14.34 -7.09 -14.75
C TYR A 114 -15.62 -6.99 -13.92
N GLU A 115 -15.56 -7.37 -12.65
CA GLU A 115 -16.62 -7.08 -11.68
C GLU A 115 -16.32 -5.73 -10.99
N HIS A 116 -16.86 -4.64 -11.52
CA HIS A 116 -16.56 -3.29 -10.99
C HIS A 116 -17.58 -2.86 -9.93
N PHE A 117 -17.07 -2.60 -8.73
CA PHE A 117 -17.80 -2.03 -7.60
C PHE A 117 -17.29 -0.61 -7.30
N SER A 118 -18.20 0.29 -6.90
CA SER A 118 -17.82 1.68 -6.61
C SER A 118 -18.35 2.17 -5.27
N VAL A 119 -17.59 3.03 -4.58
CA VAL A 119 -18.05 3.71 -3.36
C VAL A 119 -18.19 5.20 -3.61
N CYS A 120 -19.37 5.73 -3.32
CA CYS A 120 -19.60 7.17 -3.34
C CYS A 120 -19.20 7.77 -1.99
N HIS A 121 -18.03 8.41 -1.92
CA HIS A 121 -17.54 9.04 -0.69
C HIS A 121 -18.34 10.26 -0.21
N LYS A 122 -19.34 10.72 -0.98
CA LYS A 122 -20.31 11.71 -0.48
C LYS A 122 -21.30 11.07 0.50
N THR A 123 -21.61 9.78 0.32
CA THR A 123 -22.68 9.10 1.07
C THR A 123 -22.13 8.09 2.06
N SER A 124 -21.05 7.38 1.73
CA SER A 124 -20.46 6.39 2.64
C SER A 124 -18.96 6.17 2.39
N PHE A 125 -18.27 5.68 3.42
CA PHE A 125 -16.89 5.21 3.32
C PHE A 125 -16.78 3.74 2.92
N LYS A 126 -17.86 2.96 3.07
CA LYS A 126 -17.92 1.53 2.77
C LYS A 126 -19.29 1.20 2.17
N GLN A 127 -19.31 0.42 1.11
CA GLN A 127 -20.54 -0.02 0.46
C GLN A 127 -20.60 -1.55 0.51
N ILE A 128 -21.78 -2.10 0.78
CA ILE A 128 -22.02 -3.55 0.71
C ILE A 128 -22.95 -3.80 -0.47
N TYR A 129 -22.52 -4.70 -1.35
CA TYR A 129 -23.29 -5.20 -2.49
C TYR A 129 -23.74 -6.62 -2.16
N LYS A 130 -24.95 -6.98 -2.59
CA LYS A 130 -25.45 -8.35 -2.46
C LYS A 130 -25.72 -8.91 -3.86
N ASN A 131 -25.17 -10.07 -4.15
CA ASN A 131 -25.55 -10.84 -5.33
C ASN A 131 -26.89 -11.52 -5.05
N GLU A 132 -27.89 -11.31 -5.90
CA GLU A 132 -29.22 -11.90 -5.73
C GLU A 132 -29.25 -13.39 -6.09
N ASP A 133 -28.44 -13.80 -7.07
CA ASP A 133 -28.41 -15.18 -7.56
C ASP A 133 -27.60 -16.10 -6.64
N THR A 134 -26.44 -15.61 -6.17
CA THR A 134 -25.53 -16.42 -5.32
C THR A 134 -25.69 -16.13 -3.83
N GLY A 135 -26.36 -15.04 -3.46
CA GLY A 135 -26.47 -14.59 -2.07
C GLY A 135 -25.18 -13.98 -1.50
N GLU A 136 -24.12 -13.84 -2.30
CA GLU A 136 -22.82 -13.35 -1.86
C GLU A 136 -22.84 -11.86 -1.48
N TYR A 137 -22.20 -11.51 -0.36
CA TYR A 137 -21.99 -10.12 0.04
C TYR A 137 -20.57 -9.65 -0.33
N VAL A 138 -20.49 -8.60 -1.13
CA VAL A 138 -19.22 -7.96 -1.50
C VAL A 138 -19.09 -6.62 -0.81
N LYS A 139 -18.05 -6.47 0.00
CA LYS A 139 -17.73 -5.23 0.70
C LYS A 139 -16.75 -4.40 -0.13
N CYS A 140 -17.23 -3.29 -0.68
CA CYS A 140 -16.43 -2.32 -1.40
C CYS A 140 -15.85 -1.28 -0.43
N CYS A 141 -14.54 -1.16 -0.39
CA CYS A 141 -13.81 -0.06 0.24
C CYS A 141 -12.60 0.34 -0.60
N THR A 142 -12.08 1.54 -0.36
CA THR A 142 -10.88 2.08 -1.06
C THR A 142 -9.76 2.38 -0.04
N ASN A 143 -9.73 1.63 1.07
CA ASN A 143 -8.89 1.94 2.22
C ASN A 143 -7.41 1.59 1.95
N PRO A 144 -7.07 0.38 1.49
CA PRO A 144 -5.75 0.02 1.00
C PRO A 144 -5.12 1.07 0.08
N VAL A 145 -5.83 1.52 -0.97
CA VAL A 145 -5.27 2.51 -1.91
C VAL A 145 -5.07 3.88 -1.26
N LYS A 146 -6.00 4.32 -0.40
CA LYS A 146 -5.81 5.52 0.44
C LYS A 146 -4.61 5.42 1.37
N GLY A 147 -4.38 4.23 1.94
CA GLY A 147 -3.20 3.94 2.75
C GLY A 147 -1.91 4.06 1.95
N ALA A 148 -1.90 3.56 0.71
CA ALA A 148 -0.78 3.69 -0.22
C ALA A 148 -0.50 5.16 -0.58
N TRP A 149 -1.54 5.98 -0.75
CA TRP A 149 -1.40 7.42 -0.95
C TRP A 149 -0.85 8.15 0.26
N LYS A 150 -1.30 7.79 1.46
CA LYS A 150 -0.75 8.34 2.69
C LYS A 150 0.75 8.04 2.78
N LEU A 151 1.14 6.78 2.62
CA LEU A 151 2.55 6.36 2.65
C LEU A 151 3.40 7.18 1.66
N SER A 152 2.93 7.31 0.43
CA SER A 152 3.65 8.00 -0.64
C SER A 152 3.77 9.50 -0.39
N LYS A 153 2.68 10.16 0.02
CA LYS A 153 2.68 11.61 0.31
C LYS A 153 3.52 11.93 1.54
N ASP A 154 3.51 11.05 2.55
CA ASP A 154 4.36 11.19 3.73
C ASP A 154 5.84 11.05 3.37
N HIS A 155 6.19 10.17 2.43
CA HIS A 155 7.55 10.07 1.90
C HIS A 155 8.03 11.38 1.28
N PHE A 156 7.26 11.95 0.34
CA PHE A 156 7.65 13.22 -0.29
C PHE A 156 7.64 14.40 0.69
N ARG A 157 6.77 14.40 1.71
CA ARG A 157 6.78 15.45 2.74
C ARG A 157 8.04 15.39 3.60
N ARG A 158 8.48 14.19 4.00
CA ARG A 158 9.70 14.00 4.82
C ARG A 158 10.95 14.54 4.13
N ILE A 159 11.02 14.46 2.81
CA ILE A 159 12.15 14.96 2.02
C ILE A 159 11.97 16.41 1.51
N ASN A 160 10.89 17.10 1.92
CA ASN A 160 10.54 18.45 1.45
C ASN A 160 10.36 18.56 -0.07
N GLY A 161 9.87 17.50 -0.71
CA GLY A 161 9.75 17.39 -2.16
C GLY A 161 11.03 16.88 -2.82
N THR A 162 11.02 16.80 -4.15
CA THR A 162 12.16 16.31 -4.93
C THR A 162 12.16 16.96 -6.31
N ASN A 163 13.26 16.80 -7.05
CA ASN A 163 13.30 17.16 -8.46
C ASN A 163 12.44 16.16 -9.25
N THR A 164 11.64 16.65 -10.21
CA THR A 164 10.80 15.84 -11.08
C THR A 164 11.56 14.68 -11.75
N LYS A 165 12.85 14.87 -12.09
CA LYS A 165 13.70 13.83 -12.68
C LYS A 165 13.93 12.61 -11.78
N GLN A 166 13.81 12.77 -10.46
CA GLN A 166 13.97 11.67 -9.49
C GLN A 166 12.62 11.15 -8.98
N PHE A 167 11.50 11.63 -9.53
CA PHE A 167 10.18 11.27 -9.03
C PHE A 167 9.90 9.76 -9.16
N GLU A 168 10.20 9.18 -10.32
CA GLU A 168 10.05 7.73 -10.56
C GLU A 168 10.91 6.89 -9.62
N GLN A 169 12.17 7.30 -9.40
CA GLN A 169 13.08 6.65 -8.46
C GLN A 169 12.50 6.59 -7.03
N HIS A 170 11.84 7.67 -6.59
CA HIS A 170 11.19 7.69 -5.28
C HIS A 170 9.90 6.85 -5.24
N LEU A 171 9.12 6.81 -6.33
CA LEU A 171 7.98 5.89 -6.41
C LEU A 171 8.44 4.44 -6.34
N ALA A 172 9.49 4.08 -7.07
CA ALA A 172 10.07 2.75 -7.02
C ALA A 172 10.54 2.39 -5.61
N GLU A 173 11.20 3.32 -4.90
CA GLU A 173 11.57 3.14 -3.50
C GLU A 173 10.33 2.86 -2.61
N ILE A 174 9.23 3.60 -2.80
CA ILE A 174 8.00 3.40 -2.03
C ILE A 174 7.40 2.01 -2.30
N ILE A 175 7.30 1.62 -3.57
CA ILE A 175 6.80 0.30 -4.00
C ILE A 175 7.65 -0.81 -3.38
N TRP A 176 8.97 -0.73 -3.53
CA TRP A 176 9.90 -1.71 -3.01
C TRP A 176 9.84 -1.81 -1.48
N ARG A 177 9.83 -0.67 -0.76
CA ARG A 177 9.73 -0.67 0.70
C ARG A 177 8.41 -1.26 1.18
N LYS A 178 7.31 -1.05 0.45
CA LYS A 178 6.02 -1.66 0.75
C LYS A 178 6.08 -3.18 0.58
N TYR A 179 6.63 -3.64 -0.53
CA TYR A 179 6.88 -5.06 -0.79
C TYR A 179 7.74 -5.71 0.30
N ALA A 180 8.91 -5.13 0.57
CA ALA A 180 9.84 -5.64 1.58
C ALA A 180 9.21 -5.67 2.98
N SER A 181 8.37 -4.69 3.31
CA SER A 181 7.66 -4.65 4.60
C SER A 181 6.63 -5.78 4.75
N SER A 182 5.95 -6.15 3.67
CA SER A 182 5.04 -7.30 3.65
C SER A 182 5.81 -8.63 3.70
N ASN A 183 7.01 -8.67 3.13
CA ASN A 183 7.88 -9.86 3.06
C ASN A 183 8.82 -10.04 4.27
N LYS A 184 8.70 -9.22 5.34
CA LYS A 184 9.56 -9.27 6.53
C LYS A 184 9.61 -10.65 7.23
N ARG A 185 8.68 -11.55 6.93
CA ARG A 185 8.62 -12.91 7.50
C ARG A 185 9.55 -13.92 6.82
N ASN A 186 10.15 -13.60 5.66
CA ASN A 186 10.95 -14.54 4.86
C ASN A 186 12.44 -14.17 4.77
N TYR A 187 12.90 -13.13 5.47
CA TYR A 187 14.32 -12.82 5.56
C TYR A 187 14.93 -13.58 6.74
N THR A 188 15.27 -14.85 6.49
CA THR A 188 16.30 -15.51 7.29
C THR A 188 17.62 -14.93 6.83
N TYR A 189 18.30 -14.15 7.67
CA TYR A 189 19.68 -13.80 7.38
C TYR A 189 20.46 -15.12 7.28
N PRO A 190 21.09 -15.45 6.14
CA PRO A 190 22.16 -16.45 6.19
C PRO A 190 23.14 -15.94 7.26
N SER A 191 23.58 -16.82 8.17
CA SER A 191 24.41 -16.56 9.37
C SER A 191 24.92 -15.11 9.53
N PRO A 192 24.73 -14.47 10.70
CA PRO A 192 25.01 -13.05 10.89
C PRO A 192 26.33 -12.66 10.20
N LEU A 193 26.21 -11.77 9.21
CA LEU A 193 27.27 -11.38 8.28
C LEU A 193 28.52 -10.86 9.00
N PHE A 194 28.32 -10.42 10.24
CA PHE A 194 29.36 -10.14 11.20
C PHE A 194 29.25 -11.18 12.32
N PRO A 195 30.27 -12.04 12.55
CA PRO A 195 30.32 -12.85 13.76
C PRO A 195 30.18 -11.90 14.95
N THR A 196 29.31 -12.26 15.90
CA THR A 196 28.86 -11.47 17.04
C THR A 196 29.99 -10.59 17.60
N TRP A 197 30.06 -9.35 17.13
CA TRP A 197 30.99 -8.38 17.66
C TRP A 197 30.54 -8.12 19.09
N THR A 198 31.29 -8.65 20.05
CA THR A 198 31.14 -8.29 21.44
C THR A 198 32.04 -7.08 21.69
N PRO A 199 31.50 -5.99 22.26
CA PRO A 199 32.34 -4.86 22.64
C PRO A 199 33.42 -5.36 23.62
N PRO A 200 34.68 -4.88 23.49
CA PRO A 200 35.72 -5.24 24.44
C PRO A 200 35.28 -4.85 25.85
N VAL A 201 35.25 -5.82 26.76
CA VAL A 201 35.01 -5.57 28.17
C VAL A 201 36.19 -4.71 28.64
N LYS A 202 35.90 -3.50 29.13
CA LYS A 202 36.94 -2.72 29.83
C LYS A 202 37.31 -3.52 31.07
N GLU A 203 38.54 -4.02 31.11
CA GLU A 203 39.14 -4.49 32.35
C GLU A 203 39.05 -3.34 33.35
N VAL A 204 38.19 -3.50 34.35
CA VAL A 204 38.22 -2.63 35.52
C VAL A 204 39.47 -3.06 36.28
N GLU A 205 40.52 -2.25 36.21
CA GLU A 205 41.67 -2.39 37.10
C GLU A 205 41.14 -2.39 38.54
N ASN A 206 41.18 -3.56 39.17
CA ASN A 206 40.80 -3.74 40.56
C ASN A 206 41.77 -2.98 41.45
N ALA A 207 41.41 -1.77 41.85
CA ALA A 207 42.01 -1.09 42.98
C ALA A 207 41.70 -1.90 44.26
N HIS A 208 42.77 -2.23 44.98
CA HIS A 208 42.79 -2.93 46.26
C HIS A 208 41.66 -2.53 47.22
N ALA A 209 40.89 -3.52 47.68
CA ALA A 209 40.21 -3.44 48.97
C ALA A 209 40.28 -4.80 49.68
N THR A 210 41.03 -4.76 50.77
CA THR A 210 41.32 -5.71 51.84
C THR A 210 40.28 -6.81 52.13
N THR A 211 40.83 -8.03 52.25
CA THR A 211 40.28 -9.25 52.84
C THR A 211 39.49 -9.03 54.14
N ILE A 212 38.27 -9.56 54.21
CA ILE A 212 37.67 -10.06 55.46
C ILE A 212 37.08 -11.45 55.17
N VAL A 213 37.59 -12.45 55.89
CA VAL A 213 37.14 -13.85 55.86
C VAL A 213 36.09 -14.09 56.93
N LYS A 214 34.99 -14.78 56.58
CA LYS A 214 34.16 -15.66 57.44
C LYS A 214 33.20 -16.44 56.51
N GLY A 215 33.46 -17.72 56.24
CA GLY A 215 32.85 -18.90 56.90
C GLY A 215 31.64 -19.40 56.07
N SER A 216 31.77 -20.48 55.29
CA SER A 216 31.27 -21.86 55.54
C SER A 216 29.71 -21.91 55.49
N ASP A 217 28.98 -22.74 54.73
CA ASP A 217 29.14 -24.11 54.20
C ASP A 217 28.13 -24.40 53.04
N ASP A 218 28.39 -25.48 52.29
CA ASP A 218 27.47 -26.48 51.67
C ASP A 218 26.67 -26.33 50.34
N GLU A 219 26.94 -27.34 49.47
CA GLU A 219 26.05 -28.26 48.70
C GLU A 219 25.46 -27.95 47.29
N SER A 220 25.84 -28.83 46.31
CA SER A 220 25.05 -29.57 45.26
C SER A 220 24.13 -28.82 44.27
N ASP A 221 23.79 -29.22 43.03
CA ASP A 221 24.10 -30.32 42.09
C ASP A 221 23.59 -29.92 40.67
N ASP A 222 24.21 -30.52 39.64
CA ASP A 222 23.69 -31.02 38.34
C ASP A 222 22.57 -30.32 37.51
N GLU A 223 22.84 -30.12 36.20
CA GLU A 223 22.36 -30.97 35.08
C GLU A 223 22.33 -30.22 33.72
N ALA A 224 22.67 -30.96 32.65
CA ALA A 224 22.69 -30.52 31.26
C ALA A 224 21.57 -31.19 30.45
N VAL A 225 20.90 -30.46 29.55
CA VAL A 225 20.05 -31.08 28.50
C VAL A 225 20.25 -30.40 27.15
N SER A 226 20.61 -31.23 26.16
CA SER A 226 20.77 -30.90 24.74
C SER A 226 19.44 -31.01 23.99
N THR A 227 19.21 -30.21 22.96
CA THR A 227 18.25 -30.53 21.88
C THR A 227 18.71 -29.98 20.51
N THR A 228 18.76 -30.85 19.51
CA THR A 228 18.90 -30.58 18.08
C THR A 228 17.52 -30.61 17.38
N PRO A 229 17.27 -29.86 16.29
CA PRO A 229 16.01 -29.92 15.54
C PRO A 229 16.12 -30.75 14.23
N PRO A 230 15.01 -31.31 13.69
CA PRO A 230 15.00 -31.92 12.37
C PRO A 230 14.40 -31.04 11.27
N SER A 231 14.88 -31.30 10.05
CA SER A 231 14.49 -30.74 8.74
C SER A 231 13.29 -31.45 8.10
N SER A 232 12.53 -30.77 7.23
CA SER A 232 11.98 -31.40 6.01
C SER A 232 11.48 -30.38 4.96
N ASN A 233 11.84 -30.68 3.70
CA ASN A 233 11.41 -30.06 2.43
C ASN A 233 10.06 -30.62 1.97
N ILE A 234 9.23 -29.84 1.24
CA ILE A 234 8.32 -30.36 0.19
C ILE A 234 8.19 -29.34 -0.97
N ASP A 235 8.04 -29.92 -2.15
CA ASP A 235 8.22 -29.51 -3.53
C ASP A 235 7.00 -28.81 -4.20
N SER A 236 7.25 -28.31 -5.41
CA SER A 236 6.38 -27.54 -6.32
C SER A 236 5.25 -28.33 -6.97
N SER A 237 4.12 -27.69 -7.31
CA SER A 237 3.32 -28.09 -8.48
C SER A 237 2.45 -26.96 -9.07
N THR A 238 2.45 -26.96 -10.39
CA THR A 238 1.73 -26.17 -11.41
C THR A 238 0.20 -26.32 -11.35
N VAL A 239 -0.56 -25.24 -11.62
CA VAL A 239 -1.97 -25.36 -12.06
C VAL A 239 -2.30 -24.35 -13.17
N MET A 240 -2.84 -24.90 -14.26
CA MET A 240 -3.39 -24.24 -15.46
C MET A 240 -4.78 -23.63 -15.20
N ALA A 241 -5.10 -22.55 -15.92
CA ALA A 241 -6.40 -21.89 -15.91
C ALA A 241 -7.47 -22.64 -16.74
N PRO A 242 -8.77 -22.59 -16.38
CA PRO A 242 -9.85 -22.93 -17.29
C PRO A 242 -10.59 -21.69 -17.83
N ALA A 243 -10.98 -21.80 -19.09
CA ALA A 243 -11.76 -20.84 -19.86
C ALA A 243 -13.26 -20.90 -19.51
N GLY A 244 -13.94 -19.75 -19.53
CA GLY A 244 -15.40 -19.66 -19.56
C GLY A 244 -16.03 -18.77 -18.48
N TYR A 245 -15.92 -17.44 -18.61
CA TYR A 245 -16.66 -16.48 -17.78
C TYR A 245 -17.29 -15.40 -18.66
N ALA A 246 -18.38 -15.75 -19.32
CA ALA A 246 -19.18 -14.79 -20.07
C ALA A 246 -20.68 -15.10 -19.89
N SER A 247 -21.21 -14.89 -18.67
CA SER A 247 -22.64 -14.65 -18.39
C SER A 247 -22.95 -14.70 -16.88
N ALA A 248 -22.66 -13.63 -16.13
CA ALA A 248 -23.23 -13.44 -14.77
C ALA A 248 -23.14 -11.98 -14.24
N PHE A 249 -23.01 -10.98 -15.11
CA PHE A 249 -22.59 -9.63 -14.69
C PHE A 249 -23.74 -8.67 -14.32
N SER A 250 -24.99 -9.13 -14.13
CA SER A 250 -26.15 -8.27 -13.82
C SER A 250 -26.82 -8.50 -12.47
N SER A 251 -26.23 -9.30 -11.57
CA SER A 251 -26.94 -9.83 -10.38
C SER A 251 -26.69 -9.10 -9.07
N PHE A 252 -25.88 -8.04 -9.06
CA PHE A 252 -25.51 -7.32 -7.84
C PHE A 252 -26.40 -6.09 -7.63
N ASN A 253 -27.34 -6.18 -6.69
CA ASN A 253 -28.19 -5.05 -6.30
C ASN A 253 -27.67 -4.37 -5.02
N TYR A 254 -27.89 -3.06 -4.98
CA TYR A 254 -27.55 -2.21 -3.83
C TYR A 254 -28.73 -2.16 -2.86
N ASN A 255 -28.49 -2.53 -1.59
CA ASN A 255 -29.45 -2.31 -0.50
C ASN A 255 -29.04 -1.07 0.31
N PRO A 256 -29.71 0.09 0.15
CA PRO A 256 -29.50 1.21 1.05
C PRO A 256 -30.05 0.87 2.45
N PRO A 257 -29.45 1.40 3.53
CA PRO A 257 -30.02 1.27 4.87
C PRO A 257 -31.39 1.96 4.91
N SER A 258 -32.37 1.27 5.50
CA SER A 258 -33.77 1.70 5.61
C SER A 258 -33.89 3.08 6.26
N SER A 259 -34.49 4.03 5.54
CA SER A 259 -34.86 5.34 6.06
C SER A 259 -36.09 5.23 6.97
N SER A 260 -35.88 5.32 8.28
CA SER A 260 -36.83 5.91 9.23
C SER A 260 -36.23 7.26 9.62
N THR A 261 -36.87 8.42 9.52
CA THR A 261 -38.28 8.81 9.67
C THR A 261 -38.51 10.07 8.81
N MET A 262 -39.74 10.24 8.32
CA MET A 262 -40.20 11.52 7.80
C MET A 262 -40.25 12.55 8.94
N ASP A 263 -39.82 13.78 8.64
CA ASP A 263 -40.46 14.96 9.23
C ASP A 263 -40.72 15.99 8.13
N THR A 264 -42.01 16.20 7.92
CA THR A 264 -42.65 17.17 7.04
C THR A 264 -42.50 18.55 7.67
N ALA A 265 -41.88 19.51 6.97
CA ALA A 265 -42.00 20.92 7.32
C ALA A 265 -42.28 21.76 6.06
N VAL A 266 -43.53 22.19 6.03
CA VAL A 266 -44.26 23.07 5.14
C VAL A 266 -43.49 24.34 4.74
N ALA A 267 -43.64 24.72 3.47
CA ALA A 267 -43.21 25.99 2.92
C ALA A 267 -44.03 27.17 3.47
N SER A 268 -43.35 28.24 3.88
CA SER A 268 -43.96 29.58 4.03
C SER A 268 -43.03 30.63 3.45
N THR A 269 -43.49 31.21 2.34
CA THR A 269 -43.08 32.48 1.74
C THR A 269 -43.27 33.66 2.68
N SER A 270 -42.27 34.54 2.79
CA SER A 270 -42.47 35.96 3.14
C SER A 270 -41.29 36.80 2.60
N ALA A 271 -41.62 37.79 1.75
CA ALA A 271 -40.75 38.87 1.33
C ALA A 271 -40.55 39.91 2.44
N LEU A 272 -39.49 40.74 2.32
CA LEU A 272 -39.31 42.16 2.74
C LEU A 272 -37.78 42.44 2.70
N GLN A 273 -37.22 43.18 1.73
CA GLN A 273 -37.21 44.63 1.52
C GLN A 273 -36.24 45.40 2.47
N SER A 274 -35.10 45.84 1.89
CA SER A 274 -34.27 47.06 2.09
C SER A 274 -34.31 47.83 3.43
N TYR A 275 -33.20 48.19 4.09
CA TYR A 275 -32.24 49.32 3.88
C TYR A 275 -31.37 49.46 5.18
N PRO A 276 -30.39 50.38 5.36
CA PRO A 276 -29.86 51.43 4.48
C PRO A 276 -28.54 51.09 3.76
#